data_AF-A0A844GNV9-F1
#
_entry.id   AF-A0A844GNV9-F1
#
_cell.length_a   1.000
_cell.length_b   1.000
_cell.length_c   1.000
_cell.angle_alpha   90.00
_cell.angle_beta   90.00
_cell.angle_gamma   90.00
#
_symmetry.space_group_name_H-M   'P 1'
#
loop_
_entity.id
_entity.type
_entity.pdbx_description
1 polymer ?
#
loop_
_entity_poly.entity_id
_entity_poly.type
_entity_poly.pdbx_seq_one_letter_code
_entity_poly.pdbx_strand_id
1 'polypeptide(L)'
;MANTAIGAAGEDARTITFMSKEHKEFYLEYLPKCRWKDVYHEALVYCLGIDRDTRKHINRIYDFKNGSVKPECLQEGWQTSGSGETMD
;
A
#
# COMPACT_ATOMS: atom_id res chain seq x y z
N MET A 1 11.36 9.01 -26.91
CA MET A 1 12.42 8.10 -26.44
C MET A 1 12.16 7.78 -24.98
N ALA A 2 11.78 6.53 -24.69
CA ALA A 2 11.85 5.96 -23.35
C ALA A 2 12.45 4.56 -23.53
N ASN A 3 13.74 4.50 -23.28
CA ASN A 3 14.58 3.31 -23.20
C ASN A 3 14.32 2.65 -21.84
N THR A 4 13.69 1.49 -21.83
CA THR A 4 13.84 0.56 -20.72
C THR A 4 14.14 -0.80 -21.30
N ALA A 5 15.40 -1.22 -21.15
CA ALA A 5 15.88 -2.51 -21.56
C ALA A 5 15.10 -3.60 -20.81
N ILE A 6 14.36 -4.42 -21.57
CA ILE A 6 13.84 -5.70 -21.09
C ILE A 6 15.06 -6.60 -20.91
N GLY A 7 15.59 -6.62 -19.69
CA GLY A 7 16.57 -7.60 -19.27
C GLY A 7 15.90 -8.97 -19.21
N ALA A 8 16.29 -9.86 -20.12
CA ALA A 8 16.02 -11.28 -20.00
C ALA A 8 16.67 -11.82 -18.71
N ALA A 9 15.87 -12.40 -17.83
CA ALA A 9 16.29 -13.34 -16.80
C ALA A 9 15.20 -14.41 -16.70
N GLY A 10 15.62 -15.66 -16.64
CA GLY A 10 14.81 -16.85 -16.89
C GLY A 10 13.58 -17.05 -16.00
N GLU A 11 12.82 -18.06 -16.40
CA GLU A 11 11.84 -18.81 -15.61
C GLU A 11 11.79 -18.50 -14.09
N ASP A 12 10.61 -18.06 -13.63
CA ASP A 12 10.17 -17.82 -12.24
C ASP A 12 10.48 -16.48 -11.55
N ALA A 13 10.83 -15.42 -12.28
CA ALA A 13 10.77 -14.05 -11.73
C ALA A 13 9.30 -13.55 -11.65
N ARG A 14 8.60 -13.86 -10.55
CA ARG A 14 7.29 -13.24 -10.25
C ARG A 14 7.47 -11.72 -10.14
N THR A 15 7.22 -11.02 -11.24
CA THR A 15 7.28 -9.56 -11.28
C THR A 15 6.09 -9.00 -10.51
N ILE A 16 6.34 -8.18 -9.50
CA ILE A 16 5.28 -7.52 -8.72
C ILE A 16 4.49 -6.61 -9.67
N THR A 17 3.18 -6.84 -9.76
CA THR A 17 2.26 -6.01 -10.55
C THR A 17 1.68 -4.91 -9.66
N PHE A 18 1.34 -3.75 -10.22
CA PHE A 18 0.74 -2.64 -9.47
C PHE A 18 -0.55 -2.22 -10.14
N MET A 19 -1.61 -2.02 -9.36
CA MET A 19 -2.93 -1.62 -9.86
C MET A 19 -2.93 -0.22 -10.49
N SER A 20 -2.11 0.69 -9.98
CA SER A 20 -1.97 2.05 -10.50
C SER A 20 -0.58 2.61 -10.25
N LYS A 21 -0.28 3.76 -10.88
CA LYS A 21 0.98 4.50 -10.65
C LYS A 21 1.11 4.89 -9.18
N GLU A 22 0.04 5.38 -8.59
CA GLU A 22 0.00 5.84 -7.21
C GLU A 22 0.12 4.66 -6.22
N HIS A 23 -0.33 3.46 -6.59
CA HIS A 23 -0.06 2.25 -5.78
C HIS A 23 1.45 1.94 -5.79
N LYS A 24 2.08 1.95 -6.98
CA LYS A 24 3.53 1.73 -7.10
C LYS A 24 4.35 2.77 -6.33
N GLU A 25 4.02 4.05 -6.47
CA GLU A 25 4.72 5.15 -5.79
C GLU A 25 4.59 5.02 -4.27
N PHE A 26 3.37 4.73 -3.77
CA PHE A 26 3.16 4.48 -2.35
C PHE A 26 3.99 3.31 -1.84
N TYR A 27 3.99 2.17 -2.55
CA TYR A 27 4.74 0.99 -2.15
C TYR A 27 6.23 1.28 -2.01
N LEU A 28 6.82 1.94 -3.02
CA LEU A 28 8.24 2.29 -3.04
C LEU A 28 8.60 3.33 -1.97
N GLU A 29 7.67 4.23 -1.62
CA GLU A 29 7.89 5.25 -0.61
C GLU A 29 7.83 4.69 0.82
N TYR A 30 6.87 3.80 1.11
CA TYR A 30 6.57 3.36 2.48
C TYR A 30 7.26 2.06 2.89
N LEU A 31 7.57 1.15 1.96
CA LEU A 31 8.33 -0.07 2.27
C LEU A 31 9.68 0.22 2.96
N PRO A 32 10.52 1.18 2.52
CA PRO A 32 11.78 1.47 3.20
C PRO A 32 11.61 2.13 4.58
N LYS A 33 10.42 2.65 4.90
CA LYS A 33 10.10 3.22 6.22
C LYS A 33 9.75 2.14 7.25
N CYS A 34 9.44 0.91 6.81
CA CYS A 34 9.23 -0.21 7.70
C CYS A 34 10.54 -0.57 8.40
N ARG A 35 10.46 -0.76 9.73
CA ARG A 35 11.60 -1.18 10.55
C ARG A 35 12.17 -2.53 10.08
N TRP A 36 11.31 -3.45 9.65
CA TRP A 36 11.67 -4.78 9.16
C TRP A 36 11.25 -4.92 7.69
N LYS A 37 12.15 -5.50 6.90
CA LYS A 37 11.92 -5.85 5.49
C LYS A 37 11.67 -7.35 5.40
N ASP A 38 10.57 -7.78 5.96
CA ASP A 38 10.10 -9.15 5.83
C ASP A 38 8.90 -9.21 4.87
N VAL A 39 8.54 -10.44 4.49
CA VAL A 39 7.47 -10.73 3.54
C VAL A 39 6.10 -10.23 4.01
N TYR A 40 5.89 -10.08 5.32
CA TYR A 40 4.61 -9.59 5.86
C TYR A 40 4.51 -8.08 5.72
N HIS A 41 5.60 -7.35 5.94
CA HIS A 41 5.65 -5.91 5.75
C HIS A 41 5.55 -5.53 4.27
N GLU A 42 6.20 -6.30 3.40
CA GLU A 42 6.01 -6.19 1.94
C GLU A 42 4.54 -6.38 1.57
N ALA A 43 3.91 -7.48 2.00
CA ALA A 43 2.50 -7.73 1.73
C ALA A 43 1.58 -6.65 2.31
N LEU A 44 1.86 -6.17 3.53
CA LEU A 44 1.06 -5.14 4.20
C LEU A 44 1.11 -3.81 3.43
N VAL A 45 2.31 -3.31 3.13
CA VAL A 45 2.46 -2.04 2.41
C VAL A 45 1.88 -2.14 1.01
N TYR A 46 2.02 -3.30 0.35
CA TYR A 46 1.39 -3.57 -0.93
C TYR A 46 -0.15 -3.46 -0.83
N CYS A 47 -0.78 -4.21 0.08
CA CYS A 47 -2.23 -4.18 0.25
C CYS A 47 -2.75 -2.78 0.61
N LEU A 48 -2.06 -2.05 1.50
CA LEU A 48 -2.45 -0.68 1.87
C LEU A 48 -2.24 0.33 0.73
N GLY A 49 -1.39 0.03 -0.24
CA GLY A 49 -1.17 0.87 -1.42
C GLY A 49 -2.27 0.77 -2.47
N ILE A 50 -3.12 -0.27 -2.42
CA ILE A 50 -4.21 -0.49 -3.38
C ILE A 50 -5.32 0.54 -3.17
N ASP A 51 -5.79 0.70 -1.93
CA ASP A 51 -6.90 1.59 -1.61
C ASP A 51 -6.43 3.05 -1.43
N ARG A 52 -7.30 4.01 -1.79
CA ARG A 52 -6.97 5.43 -1.68
C ARG A 52 -7.01 5.91 -0.23
N ASP A 53 -7.96 5.46 0.56
CA ASP A 53 -8.18 5.94 1.92
C ASP A 53 -7.13 5.35 2.86
N THR A 54 -6.72 4.09 2.66
CA THR A 54 -5.59 3.49 3.39
C THR A 54 -4.29 4.24 3.15
N ARG A 55 -4.00 4.66 1.92
CA ARG A 55 -2.79 5.45 1.61
C ARG A 55 -2.77 6.79 2.32
N LYS A 56 -3.91 7.47 2.36
CA LYS A 56 -4.03 8.79 3.03
C LYS A 56 -3.85 8.71 4.54
N HIS A 57 -4.22 7.59 5.15
CA HIS A 57 -4.22 7.43 6.59
C HIS A 57 -3.27 6.33 7.08
N ILE A 58 -2.25 6.01 6.30
CA ILE A 58 -1.28 4.94 6.63
C ILE A 58 -0.67 5.10 8.03
N ASN A 59 -0.42 6.33 8.48
CA ASN A 59 0.12 6.61 9.83
C ASN A 59 -0.88 6.31 10.97
N ARG A 60 -2.17 6.21 10.65
CA ARG A 60 -3.22 5.76 11.57
C ARG A 60 -3.37 4.25 11.57
N ILE A 61 -3.09 3.59 10.45
CA ILE A 61 -3.18 2.12 10.31
C ILE A 61 -1.92 1.43 10.84
N TYR A 62 -0.75 2.00 10.60
CA TYR A 62 0.53 1.35 10.87
C TYR A 62 1.49 2.29 11.60
N ASP A 63 2.09 1.77 12.67
CA ASP A 63 3.16 2.44 13.40
C ASP A 63 4.52 2.03 12.84
N PHE A 64 5.11 2.88 12.00
CA PHE A 64 6.45 2.63 11.44
C PHE A 64 7.56 2.64 12.49
N LYS A 65 7.36 3.29 13.64
CA LYS A 65 8.35 3.35 14.72
C LYS A 65 8.35 2.05 15.52
N ASN A 66 7.16 1.60 15.93
CA ASN A 66 7.01 0.39 16.73
C ASN A 66 7.01 -0.89 15.88
N GLY A 67 6.66 -0.79 14.60
CA GLY A 67 6.58 -1.91 13.68
C GLY A 67 5.29 -2.71 13.82
N SER A 68 4.17 -2.05 14.15
CA SER A 68 2.91 -2.72 14.50
C SER A 68 1.69 -2.04 13.89
N VAL A 69 0.68 -2.84 13.56
CA VAL A 69 -0.65 -2.34 13.17
C VAL A 69 -1.32 -1.70 14.38
N LYS A 70 -2.00 -0.57 14.15
CA LYS A 70 -2.77 0.16 15.15
C LYS A 70 -4.25 -0.26 15.06
N PRO A 71 -4.76 -1.10 15.96
CA PRO A 71 -6.14 -1.59 15.88
C PRO A 71 -7.18 -0.48 16.08
N GLU A 72 -6.79 0.65 16.68
CA GLU A 72 -7.65 1.82 16.86
C GLU A 72 -8.16 2.36 15.53
N CYS A 73 -7.40 2.14 14.45
CA CYS A 73 -7.77 2.51 13.10
C CYS A 73 -9.13 1.90 12.74
N LEU A 74 -9.47 0.69 13.18
CA LEU A 74 -10.75 0.03 12.88
C LEU A 74 -11.97 0.72 13.49
N GLN A 75 -11.77 1.53 14.53
CA GLN A 75 -12.84 2.29 15.20
C GLN A 75 -13.00 3.69 14.62
N GLU A 76 -12.10 4.12 13.73
CA GLU A 76 -12.22 5.41 13.08
C GLU A 76 -13.33 5.38 12.03
N GLY A 77 -14.11 6.45 11.94
CA GLY A 77 -15.12 6.63 10.89
C GLY A 77 -14.44 6.87 9.54
N TRP A 78 -14.00 5.80 8.88
CA TRP A 78 -13.50 5.85 7.51
C TRP A 78 -14.65 6.25 6.60
N GLN A 79 -14.66 7.51 6.18
CA GLN A 79 -15.64 7.99 5.21
C GLN A 79 -15.24 7.42 3.85
N THR A 80 -15.59 6.17 3.60
CA THR A 80 -15.50 5.57 2.27
C THR A 80 -16.44 6.37 1.38
N SER A 81 -15.92 6.93 0.29
CA SER A 81 -16.75 7.65 -0.68
C SER A 81 -17.62 6.63 -1.41
N GLY A 82 -18.70 6.20 -0.77
CA GLY A 82 -19.49 5.05 -1.19
C GLY A 82 -20.74 4.80 -0.35
N SER A 83 -21.35 5.85 0.19
CA SER A 83 -22.74 5.81 0.68
C SER A 83 -23.41 7.13 0.29
N GLY A 84 -23.81 7.22 -0.97
CA GLY A 84 -24.90 8.12 -1.35
C GLY A 84 -26.19 7.51 -0.82
N GLU A 85 -26.43 7.62 0.48
CA GLU A 85 -27.76 7.38 1.03
C GLU A 85 -28.58 8.65 0.75
N THR A 86 -29.38 8.58 -0.31
CA THR A 86 -30.54 9.45 -0.52
C THR A 86 -31.36 9.49 0.76
N MET A 87 -31.58 10.69 1.31
CA MET A 87 -32.64 10.97 2.26
C MET A 87 -33.39 12.22 1.78
N ASP A 88 -34.66 11.96 1.43
CA ASP A 88 -35.82 12.83 1.12
C ASP A 88 -35.61 14.16 0.37
#